data_AF-A0A509LHM4-F1
#
_entry.id   AF-A0A509LHM4-F1
#
_cell.length_a   1.000
_cell.length_b   1.000
_cell.length_c   1.000
_cell.angle_alpha   90.00
_cell.angle_beta   90.00
_cell.angle_gamma   90.00
#
_symmetry.space_group_name_H-M   'P 1'
#
loop_
_entity.id
_entity.type
_entity.pdbx_description
1 polymer ?
#
loop_
_entity_poly.entity_id
_entity_poly.type
_entity_poly.pdbx_seq_one_letter_code
_entity_poly.pdbx_strand_id
1 'polypeptide(L)'
;MADKKAKKIKVPRAKMPEQDPDVRRRNFDEVPLGLTPEMAMIEASRCLQCKKPLCVEGCPVSVKIPEFIKLIAENNFPGAARKLWETNALPAVCGRVCPQEDQCEGRCIVGKKGDPVAIGYLEKFAADYVRESGAAETPAVAEKTGKNVAVIGSGPSGLTVAGDLLL
;
A
#
# COMPACT_ATOMS: atom_id res chain seq x y z
N MET A 1 23.15 21.87 31.13
CA MET A 1 21.68 21.92 31.21
C MET A 1 21.15 20.90 30.22
N ALA A 2 20.51 19.83 30.69
CA ALA A 2 20.04 18.78 29.80
C ALA A 2 18.85 19.30 28.99
N ASP A 3 19.02 19.40 27.68
CA ASP A 3 17.94 19.69 26.74
C ASP A 3 16.79 18.71 26.99
N LYS A 4 15.68 19.23 27.52
CA LYS A 4 14.42 18.52 27.62
C LYS A 4 14.00 18.17 26.20
N LYS A 5 14.30 16.93 25.77
CA LYS A 5 13.78 16.34 24.54
C LYS A 5 12.29 16.67 24.44
N ALA A 6 11.94 17.51 23.47
CA ALA A 6 10.55 17.84 23.16
C ALA A 6 9.78 16.52 23.02
N LYS A 7 8.70 16.38 23.80
CA LYS A 7 7.82 15.22 23.77
C LYS A 7 7.24 15.15 22.35
N LYS A 8 7.77 14.26 21.50
CA LYS A 8 7.26 14.07 20.12
C LYS A 8 5.74 13.89 20.21
N ILE A 9 4.99 14.82 19.62
CA ILE A 9 3.54 14.75 19.51
C ILE A 9 3.23 13.42 18.80
N LYS A 10 2.50 12.53 19.48
CA LYS A 10 2.17 11.20 18.98
C LYS A 10 1.08 11.38 17.93
N VAL A 11 1.46 11.48 16.66
CA VAL A 11 0.53 11.56 15.53
C VAL A 11 -0.40 10.34 15.60
N PRO A 12 -1.73 10.50 15.70
CA PRO A 12 -2.66 9.37 15.75
C PRO A 12 -2.68 8.62 14.42
N ARG A 13 -3.12 7.35 14.43
CA ARG A 13 -3.28 6.57 13.20
C ARG A 13 -4.36 7.22 12.35
N ALA A 14 -4.11 7.36 11.05
CA ALA A 14 -5.10 7.85 10.11
C ALA A 14 -6.36 6.96 10.17
N LYS A 15 -7.50 7.62 10.34
CA LYS A 15 -8.81 6.98 10.19
C LYS A 15 -9.18 7.05 8.73
N MET A 16 -9.58 5.92 8.16
CA MET A 16 -10.12 5.86 6.81
C MET A 16 -11.42 6.66 6.76
N PRO A 17 -11.56 7.65 5.87
CA PRO A 17 -12.86 8.25 5.60
C PRO A 17 -13.79 7.16 5.05
N GLU A 18 -14.99 7.07 5.60
CA GLU A 18 -16.00 6.07 5.22
C GLU A 18 -17.30 6.75 4.85
N GLN A 19 -18.10 6.10 3.99
CA GLN A 19 -19.48 6.50 3.80
C GLN A 19 -20.28 6.45 5.11
N ASP A 20 -21.23 7.37 5.24
CA ASP A 20 -22.18 7.40 6.35
C ASP A 20 -22.99 6.09 6.43
N PRO A 21 -23.20 5.51 7.63
CA PRO A 21 -23.96 4.27 7.81
C PRO A 21 -25.37 4.27 7.19
N ASP A 22 -26.11 5.39 7.26
CA ASP A 22 -27.47 5.50 6.74
C ASP A 22 -27.49 5.60 5.21
N VAL A 23 -26.39 6.04 4.60
CA VAL A 23 -26.18 6.06 3.16
C VAL A 23 -25.71 4.69 2.67
N ARG A 24 -24.63 4.14 3.24
CA ARG A 24 -23.97 2.90 2.74
C ARG A 24 -24.83 1.65 2.87
N ARG A 25 -25.87 1.68 3.72
CA ARG A 25 -26.85 0.59 3.81
C ARG A 25 -27.80 0.50 2.61
N ARG A 26 -27.76 1.47 1.69
CA ARG A 26 -28.69 1.59 0.54
C ARG A 26 -27.99 1.51 -0.82
N ASN A 27 -26.67 1.29 -0.87
CA ASN A 27 -25.90 1.19 -2.10
C ASN A 27 -24.85 0.06 -2.00
N PHE A 28 -24.15 -0.18 -3.11
CA PHE A 28 -23.02 -1.12 -3.21
C PHE A 28 -21.70 -0.40 -3.51
N ASP A 29 -21.66 0.92 -3.31
CA ASP A 29 -20.46 1.72 -3.55
C ASP A 29 -19.42 1.43 -2.47
N GLU A 30 -18.14 1.66 -2.78
CA GLU A 30 -17.04 1.37 -1.84
C GLU A 30 -17.21 2.18 -0.54
N VAL A 31 -17.27 1.49 0.60
CA VAL A 31 -17.41 2.14 1.92
C VAL A 31 -16.18 2.94 2.31
N PRO A 32 -14.95 2.38 2.31
CA PRO A 32 -13.74 3.14 2.58
C PRO A 32 -13.38 4.03 1.37
N LEU A 33 -13.41 5.35 1.56
CA LEU A 33 -13.25 6.32 0.48
C LEU A 33 -11.78 6.56 0.07
N GLY A 34 -10.82 6.07 0.86
CA GLY A 34 -9.38 6.32 0.63
C GLY A 34 -8.87 7.53 1.41
N LEU A 35 -7.54 7.61 1.53
CA LEU A 35 -6.88 8.74 2.18
C LEU A 35 -6.69 9.89 1.19
N THR A 36 -6.79 11.13 1.65
CA THR A 36 -6.28 12.27 0.87
C THR A 36 -4.75 12.26 0.84
N PRO A 37 -4.09 12.96 -0.10
CA PRO A 37 -2.65 13.13 -0.11
C PRO A 37 -2.06 13.58 1.23
N GLU A 38 -2.69 14.56 1.88
CA GLU A 38 -2.24 15.09 3.17
C GLU A 38 -2.36 14.04 4.27
N MET A 39 -3.49 13.31 4.32
CA MET A 39 -3.68 12.21 5.28
C MET A 39 -2.67 11.10 5.07
N ALA A 40 -2.40 10.72 3.82
CA ALA A 40 -1.43 9.69 3.46
C ALA A 40 0.00 10.09 3.84
N MET A 41 0.40 11.34 3.59
CA MET A 41 1.70 11.87 4.02
C MET A 41 1.85 11.88 5.55
N ILE A 42 0.80 12.30 6.27
CA ILE A 42 0.80 12.30 7.75
C ILE A 42 0.92 10.87 8.28
N GLU A 43 0.16 9.91 7.74
CA GLU A 43 0.27 8.51 8.16
C GLU A 43 1.64 7.91 7.81
N ALA A 44 2.16 8.21 6.61
CA ALA A 44 3.49 7.76 6.19
C ALA A 44 4.60 8.25 7.13
N SER A 45 4.45 9.46 7.69
CA SER A 45 5.40 10.03 8.66
C SER A 45 5.49 9.26 9.99
N ARG A 46 4.52 8.39 10.29
CA ARG A 46 4.55 7.50 11.48
C ARG A 46 5.51 6.31 11.30
N CYS A 47 5.90 5.99 10.06
CA CYS A 47 6.85 4.92 9.80
C CYS A 47 8.26 5.26 10.34
N LEU A 48 8.84 4.34 11.11
CA LEU A 48 10.14 4.54 11.75
C LEU A 48 11.33 4.29 10.83
N GLN A 49 11.10 3.87 9.58
CA GLN A 49 12.15 3.45 8.64
C GLN A 49 13.10 2.42 9.30
N CYS A 50 12.50 1.36 9.85
CA CYS A 50 13.20 0.34 10.63
C CYS A 50 14.30 -0.35 9.81
N LYS A 51 15.53 -0.43 10.35
CA LYS A 51 16.64 -1.17 9.73
C LYS A 51 16.33 -2.66 9.50
N LYS A 52 15.54 -3.26 10.41
CA LYS A 52 15.00 -4.62 10.28
C LYS A 52 13.47 -4.52 10.20
N PRO A 53 12.90 -4.43 8.99
CA PRO A 53 11.48 -4.16 8.84
C PRO A 53 10.65 -5.44 8.96
N LEU A 54 10.20 -5.76 10.18
CA LEU A 54 9.36 -6.94 10.45
C LEU A 54 8.03 -6.95 9.67
N CYS A 55 7.55 -5.78 9.23
CA CYS A 55 6.39 -5.66 8.36
C CYS A 55 6.60 -6.30 6.99
N VAL A 56 7.84 -6.29 6.46
CA VAL A 56 8.19 -6.96 5.19
C VAL A 56 8.13 -8.47 5.36
N GLU A 57 8.68 -9.00 6.45
CA GLU A 57 8.58 -10.43 6.80
C GLU A 57 7.12 -10.88 7.01
N GLY A 58 6.25 -9.98 7.48
CA GLY A 58 4.82 -10.24 7.65
C GLY A 58 4.01 -10.20 6.36
N CYS A 59 4.58 -9.73 5.25
CA CYS A 59 3.90 -9.64 3.97
C CYS A 59 4.21 -10.90 3.14
N PRO A 60 3.21 -11.69 2.70
CA PRO A 60 3.46 -12.92 1.94
C PRO A 60 4.29 -12.73 0.66
N VAL A 61 4.19 -11.56 0.02
CA VAL A 61 4.96 -11.23 -1.20
C VAL A 61 6.13 -10.29 -0.92
N SER A 62 6.47 -10.07 0.36
CA SER A 62 7.62 -9.27 0.79
C SER A 62 7.68 -7.88 0.17
N VAL A 63 6.54 -7.18 0.13
CA VAL A 63 6.48 -5.78 -0.35
C VAL A 63 7.54 -4.94 0.35
N LYS A 64 8.23 -4.08 -0.41
CA LYS A 64 9.24 -3.13 0.07
C LYS A 64 8.60 -1.97 0.86
N ILE A 65 7.95 -2.31 1.97
CA ILE A 65 7.06 -1.42 2.74
C ILE A 65 7.75 -0.10 3.17
N PRO A 66 8.95 -0.12 3.76
CA PRO A 66 9.61 1.14 4.15
C PRO A 66 9.89 2.06 2.96
N GLU A 67 10.22 1.49 1.80
CA GLU A 67 10.60 2.24 0.60
C GLU A 67 9.39 2.97 -0.01
N PHE A 68 8.27 2.28 -0.22
CA PHE A 68 7.10 2.96 -0.81
C PHE A 68 6.50 3.98 0.15
N ILE A 69 6.49 3.69 1.46
CA ILE A 69 6.01 4.64 2.47
C ILE A 69 6.90 5.90 2.52
N LYS A 70 8.22 5.73 2.38
CA LYS A 70 9.14 6.88 2.29
C LYS A 70 8.79 7.78 1.09
N LEU A 71 8.49 7.18 -0.06
CA LEU A 71 8.10 7.93 -1.26
C LEU A 71 6.77 8.69 -1.05
N ILE A 72 5.81 8.11 -0.32
CA ILE A 72 4.58 8.84 0.07
C ILE A 72 4.92 10.02 0.99
N ALA A 73 5.76 9.83 2.00
CA ALA A 73 6.16 10.92 2.91
C ALA A 73 6.90 12.06 2.18
N GLU A 74 7.58 11.75 1.08
CA GLU A 74 8.28 12.70 0.20
C GLU A 74 7.38 13.28 -0.91
N ASN A 75 6.06 13.05 -0.86
CA ASN A 75 5.09 13.51 -1.86
C ASN A 75 5.32 12.94 -3.29
N ASN A 76 5.99 11.79 -3.39
CA ASN A 76 6.24 11.08 -4.65
C ASN A 76 5.32 9.86 -4.78
N PHE A 77 4.01 10.10 -4.95
CA PHE A 77 3.00 9.05 -5.00
C PHE A 77 3.13 8.11 -6.21
N PRO A 78 3.42 8.60 -7.44
CA PRO A 78 3.68 7.71 -8.57
C PRO A 78 4.93 6.84 -8.34
N GLY A 79 5.97 7.39 -7.70
CA GLY A 79 7.12 6.61 -7.27
C GLY A 79 6.75 5.50 -6.27
N ALA A 80 5.87 5.80 -5.32
CA ALA A 80 5.38 4.81 -4.37
C ALA A 80 4.62 3.66 -5.06
N ALA A 81 3.76 3.98 -6.03
CA ALA A 81 3.06 2.97 -6.83
C ALA A 81 4.03 2.07 -7.62
N ARG A 82 5.03 2.67 -8.30
CA ARG A 82 6.09 1.90 -8.98
C ARG A 82 6.85 0.98 -8.03
N LYS A 83 7.16 1.46 -6.83
CA LYS A 83 7.84 0.66 -5.81
C LYS A 83 7.00 -0.54 -5.35
N LEU A 84 5.67 -0.41 -5.30
CA LEU A 84 4.77 -1.52 -5.00
C LEU A 84 4.78 -2.58 -6.11
N TRP A 85 4.72 -2.14 -7.38
CA TRP A 85 4.71 -3.03 -8.56
C TRP A 85 5.97 -3.89 -8.72
N GLU A 86 7.10 -3.52 -8.09
CA GLU A 86 8.30 -4.38 -8.07
C GLU A 86 8.06 -5.75 -7.40
N THR A 87 7.02 -5.90 -6.57
CA THR A 87 6.77 -7.11 -5.76
C THR A 87 5.31 -7.54 -5.72
N ASN A 88 4.38 -6.63 -5.99
CA ASN A 88 2.96 -6.90 -5.96
C ASN A 88 2.30 -6.43 -7.26
N ALA A 89 1.74 -7.35 -8.04
CA ALA A 89 1.02 -7.04 -9.27
C ALA A 89 -0.34 -6.37 -9.03
N LEU A 90 -0.94 -6.53 -7.84
CA LEU A 90 -2.31 -6.11 -7.54
C LEU A 90 -2.43 -5.23 -6.28
N PRO A 91 -1.64 -4.14 -6.13
CA PRO A 91 -1.61 -3.35 -4.90
C PRO A 91 -2.94 -2.67 -4.58
N ALA A 92 -3.70 -2.23 -5.59
CA ALA A 92 -5.04 -1.67 -5.39
C ALA A 92 -6.02 -2.69 -4.77
N VAL A 93 -5.83 -3.99 -5.00
CA VAL A 93 -6.63 -5.07 -4.42
C VAL A 93 -6.09 -5.42 -3.04
N CYS A 94 -4.80 -5.72 -2.92
CA CYS A 94 -4.17 -6.14 -1.66
C CYS A 94 -4.32 -5.09 -0.55
N GLY A 95 -4.15 -3.80 -0.86
CA GLY A 95 -4.38 -2.71 0.09
C GLY A 95 -5.81 -2.62 0.62
N ARG A 96 -6.78 -3.24 -0.07
CA ARG A 96 -8.21 -3.30 0.33
C ARG A 96 -8.58 -4.56 1.08
N VAL A 97 -8.06 -5.73 0.68
CA VAL A 97 -8.61 -7.03 1.10
C VAL A 97 -7.66 -7.89 1.93
N CYS A 98 -6.37 -7.56 2.01
CA CYS A 98 -5.47 -8.32 2.88
C CYS A 98 -5.90 -8.17 4.34
N PRO A 99 -5.85 -9.24 5.16
CA PRO A 99 -6.02 -9.14 6.61
C PRO A 99 -4.72 -8.58 7.23
N GLN A 100 -4.54 -7.25 7.17
CA GLN A 100 -3.27 -6.65 7.55
C GLN A 100 -2.91 -6.84 9.03
N GLU A 101 -3.93 -7.00 9.89
CA GLU A 101 -3.81 -7.30 11.31
C GLU A 101 -3.05 -8.60 11.60
N ASP A 102 -3.14 -9.59 10.70
CA ASP A 102 -2.44 -10.87 10.79
C ASP A 102 -1.16 -10.91 9.93
N GLN A 103 -0.93 -9.85 9.14
CA GLN A 103 0.18 -9.75 8.19
C GLN A 103 1.11 -8.57 8.52
N CYS A 104 1.30 -7.65 7.58
CA CYS A 104 2.30 -6.60 7.64
C CYS A 104 2.09 -5.63 8.82
N GLU A 105 0.84 -5.27 9.14
CA GLU A 105 0.51 -4.37 10.24
C GLU A 105 0.62 -5.07 11.60
N GLY A 106 0.22 -6.34 11.69
CA GLY A 106 0.41 -7.17 12.88
C GLY A 106 1.88 -7.31 13.31
N ARG A 107 2.80 -7.17 12.36
CA ARG A 107 4.26 -7.25 12.60
C ARG A 107 4.91 -5.87 12.75
N CYS A 108 4.17 -4.78 12.58
CA CYS A 108 4.73 -3.42 12.62
C CYS A 108 5.24 -3.05 14.02
N ILE A 109 6.48 -2.56 14.11
CA ILE A 109 7.14 -2.22 15.39
C ILE A 109 6.41 -1.08 16.13
N VAL A 110 5.79 -0.14 15.40
CA VAL A 110 4.97 0.93 16.00
C VAL A 110 3.78 0.34 16.78
N GLY A 111 3.22 -0.76 16.27
CA GLY A 111 2.11 -1.52 16.85
C GLY A 111 2.39 -2.06 18.26
N LYS A 112 3.67 -2.17 18.67
CA LYS A 112 4.04 -2.65 20.02
C LYS A 112 3.72 -1.65 21.13
N LYS A 113 3.57 -0.35 20.82
CA LYS A 113 3.36 0.73 21.80
C LYS A 113 2.21 1.69 21.42
N GLY A 114 1.36 1.28 20.50
CA GLY A 114 0.24 2.06 19.95
C GLY A 114 -0.30 1.37 18.70
N ASP A 115 -1.02 2.11 17.87
CA ASP A 115 -1.51 1.55 16.62
C ASP A 115 -0.37 1.39 15.60
N PRO A 116 -0.37 0.32 14.79
CA PRO A 116 0.59 0.16 13.71
C PRO A 116 0.47 1.28 12.67
N VAL A 117 1.47 1.40 11.80
CA VAL A 117 1.33 2.18 10.57
C VAL A 117 0.25 1.53 9.71
N ALA A 118 -0.67 2.32 9.15
CA ALA A 118 -1.75 1.83 8.29
C ALA A 118 -1.22 1.49 6.88
N ILE A 119 -0.41 0.44 6.79
CA ILE A 119 0.29 0.01 5.56
C ILE A 119 -0.71 -0.28 4.45
N GLY A 120 -1.81 -0.97 4.74
CA GLY A 120 -2.84 -1.27 3.72
C GLY A 120 -3.48 -0.01 3.14
N TYR A 121 -3.73 0.99 3.98
CA TYR A 121 -4.30 2.27 3.54
C TYR A 121 -3.34 3.05 2.65
N LEU A 122 -2.06 3.03 2.97
CA LEU A 122 -1.01 3.67 2.17
C LEU A 122 -0.79 2.94 0.83
N GLU A 123 -0.86 1.61 0.81
CA GLU A 123 -0.80 0.80 -0.41
C GLU A 123 -1.99 1.09 -1.33
N LYS A 124 -3.22 1.09 -0.76
CA LYS A 124 -4.45 1.50 -1.47
C LYS A 124 -4.28 2.89 -2.07
N PHE A 125 -3.88 3.87 -1.24
CA PHE A 125 -3.72 5.26 -1.66
C PHE A 125 -2.76 5.40 -2.85
N ALA A 126 -1.57 4.79 -2.77
CA ALA A 126 -0.58 4.92 -3.85
C ALA A 126 -1.09 4.34 -5.17
N ALA A 127 -1.74 3.18 -5.13
CA ALA A 127 -2.29 2.51 -6.31
C ALA A 127 -3.51 3.25 -6.90
N ASP A 128 -4.38 3.78 -6.04
CA ASP A 128 -5.55 4.56 -6.47
C ASP A 128 -5.13 5.91 -7.05
N TYR A 129 -4.15 6.59 -6.44
CA TYR A 129 -3.66 7.88 -6.90
C TYR A 129 -3.20 7.83 -8.35
N VAL A 130 -2.40 6.83 -8.75
CA VAL A 130 -1.94 6.72 -10.14
C VAL A 130 -3.07 6.38 -11.11
N ARG A 131 -4.06 5.59 -10.68
CA ARG A 131 -5.24 5.26 -11.48
C ARG A 131 -6.10 6.51 -11.74
N GLU A 132 -6.26 7.37 -10.75
CA GLU A 132 -7.18 8.53 -10.81
C GLU A 132 -6.52 9.79 -11.38
N SER A 133 -5.23 10.00 -11.12
CA SER A 133 -4.48 11.15 -11.65
C SER A 133 -4.05 10.99 -13.11
N GLY A 134 -4.19 9.79 -13.68
CA GLY A 134 -3.64 9.45 -15.00
C GLY A 134 -2.12 9.27 -15.02
N ALA A 135 -1.47 9.25 -13.85
CA ALA A 135 -0.03 8.99 -13.72
C ALA A 135 0.32 7.49 -13.78
N ALA A 136 -0.64 6.61 -14.08
CA ALA A 136 -0.40 5.20 -14.28
C ALA A 136 0.48 4.98 -15.52
N GLU A 137 1.62 4.33 -15.33
CA GLU A 137 2.53 3.93 -16.39
C GLU A 137 2.32 2.44 -16.68
N THR A 138 2.15 2.08 -17.95
CA THR A 138 2.19 0.67 -18.35
C THR A 138 3.65 0.26 -18.51
N PRO A 139 4.10 -0.82 -17.87
CA PRO A 139 5.46 -1.31 -18.06
C PRO A 139 5.69 -1.72 -19.52
N ALA A 140 6.94 -1.60 -19.98
CA ALA A 140 7.32 -2.02 -21.32
C ALA A 140 7.16 -3.53 -21.46
N VAL A 141 6.63 -3.97 -22.59
CA VAL A 141 6.52 -5.39 -22.93
C VAL A 141 7.90 -5.90 -23.37
N ALA A 142 8.30 -7.06 -22.87
CA ALA A 142 9.54 -7.72 -23.25
C ALA A 142 9.52 -8.19 -24.72
N GLU A 143 10.72 -8.38 -25.28
CA GLU A 143 10.88 -8.95 -26.62
C GLU A 143 10.27 -10.36 -26.72
N LYS A 144 9.65 -10.65 -27.86
CA LYS A 144 8.96 -11.93 -28.06
C LYS A 144 9.96 -13.10 -28.01
N THR A 145 9.68 -14.07 -27.15
CA THR A 145 10.49 -15.28 -27.03
C THR A 145 10.20 -16.35 -28.10
N GLY A 146 9.11 -16.19 -28.88
CA GLY A 146 8.63 -17.17 -29.85
C GLY A 146 7.88 -18.37 -29.24
N LYS A 147 7.73 -18.41 -27.91
CA LYS A 147 7.00 -19.47 -27.19
C LYS A 147 5.54 -19.05 -26.97
N ASN A 148 4.65 -20.03 -26.89
CA ASN A 148 3.23 -19.83 -26.57
C ASN A 148 2.91 -20.47 -25.21
N VAL A 149 2.16 -19.75 -24.38
CA VAL A 149 1.70 -20.22 -23.06
C VAL A 149 0.20 -19.96 -22.95
N ALA A 150 -0.55 -20.93 -22.41
CA ALA A 150 -1.96 -20.79 -22.11
C ALA A 150 -2.18 -20.74 -20.59
N VAL A 151 -2.93 -19.75 -20.11
CA VAL A 151 -3.31 -19.61 -18.70
C VAL A 151 -4.81 -19.93 -18.58
N ILE A 152 -5.15 -20.96 -17.80
CA ILE A 152 -6.55 -21.37 -17.59
C ILE A 152 -7.04 -20.77 -16.27
N GLY A 153 -7.92 -19.78 -16.37
CA GLY A 153 -8.51 -19.04 -15.24
C GLY A 153 -8.00 -17.61 -15.13
N SER A 154 -8.90 -16.67 -14.85
CA SER A 154 -8.66 -15.22 -14.84
C SER A 154 -8.76 -14.59 -13.45
N GLY A 155 -8.53 -15.39 -12.40
CA GLY A 155 -8.38 -14.87 -11.04
C GLY A 155 -7.03 -14.17 -10.83
N PRO A 156 -6.75 -13.67 -9.60
CA PRO A 156 -5.50 -12.99 -9.28
C PRO A 156 -4.24 -13.75 -9.76
N SER A 157 -4.18 -15.06 -9.51
CA SER A 157 -3.04 -15.89 -9.94
C SER A 157 -2.82 -15.89 -11.46
N GLY A 158 -3.90 -16.06 -12.23
CA GLY A 158 -3.82 -16.12 -13.69
C GLY A 158 -3.45 -14.78 -14.31
N LEU A 159 -4.03 -13.69 -13.80
CA LEU A 159 -3.72 -12.33 -14.25
C LEU A 159 -2.27 -11.94 -13.94
N THR A 160 -1.78 -12.27 -12.74
CA THR A 160 -0.39 -12.02 -12.37
C THR A 160 0.57 -12.78 -13.27
N VAL A 161 0.37 -14.09 -13.48
CA VAL A 161 1.25 -14.89 -14.36
C VAL A 161 1.20 -14.39 -15.80
N ALA A 162 0.02 -14.03 -16.31
CA ALA A 162 -0.12 -13.48 -17.66
C ALA A 162 0.60 -12.13 -17.80
N GLY A 163 0.52 -11.27 -16.79
CA GLY A 163 1.28 -10.03 -16.72
C GLY A 163 2.78 -10.28 -16.72
N ASP A 164 3.28 -11.07 -15.76
CA ASP A 164 4.72 -11.33 -15.61
C ASP A 164 5.35 -12.01 -16.83
N LEU A 165 4.61 -12.82 -17.59
CA LEU A 165 5.11 -13.42 -18.84
C LEU A 165 5.23 -12.41 -20.00
N LEU A 166 4.62 -11.23 -19.89
CA LEU A 166 4.72 -10.14 -20.86
C LEU A 166 5.82 -9.13 -20.53
N LEU A 167 6.23 -9.02 -19.27
CA LEU A 167 7.20 -8.02 -18.77
C LEU A 167 8.64 -8.55 -18.79
#